data_AF-A0A7C1DW97-F1
#
_entry.id   AF-A0A7C1DW97-F1
#
_cell.length_a   1.000
_cell.length_b   1.000
_cell.length_c   1.000
_cell.angle_alpha   90.00
_cell.angle_beta   90.00
_cell.angle_gamma   90.00
#
_symmetry.space_group_name_H-M   'P 1'
#
loop_
_entity.id
_entity.type
_entity.pdbx_description
1 polymer ?
#
loop_
_entity_poly.entity_id
_entity_poly.type
_entity_poly.pdbx_seq_one_letter_code
_entity_poly.pdbx_strand_id
1 'polypeptide(L)'
;MLVLYRLGGHIPLPGINMAALQQAFGAGEMGGLFGLYDMFVGGAFRRATIFATGIMPYITASIIIQLLGAVIPYFQKLQREGEEGRKKITQYTRYGALVIAAAQSLGMIAYLNNLDANSQSAVINPALSGIPFTVLAVISLTTGAALIMWIGEL
;
A
#
# COMPACT_ATOMS: atom_id res chain seq x y z
N MET A 1 18.52 5.84 -1.35
CA MET A 1 17.11 5.41 -1.18
C MET A 1 16.18 5.83 -2.33
N LEU A 2 16.17 7.09 -2.78
CA LEU A 2 15.22 7.58 -3.80
C LEU A 2 15.30 6.87 -5.18
N VAL A 3 16.50 6.44 -5.59
CA VAL A 3 16.69 5.68 -6.84
C VAL A 3 16.03 4.30 -6.77
N LEU A 4 16.12 3.61 -5.63
CA LEU A 4 15.46 2.31 -5.41
C LEU A 4 13.93 2.45 -5.37
N TYR A 5 13.43 3.53 -4.74
CA TYR A 5 12.01 3.86 -4.74
C TYR A 5 11.48 4.07 -6.18
N ARG A 6 12.22 4.83 -7.00
CA ARG A 6 11.85 5.05 -8.41
C ARG A 6 11.93 3.80 -9.26
N LEU A 7 12.91 2.92 -9.02
CA LEU A 7 13.04 1.66 -9.76
C LEU A 7 11.85 0.72 -9.48
N GLY A 8 11.46 0.51 -8.23
CA GLY A 8 10.30 -0.33 -7.93
C GLY A 8 8.95 0.32 -8.30
N GLY A 9 8.89 1.66 -8.36
CA GLY A 9 7.76 2.40 -8.94
C GLY A 9 7.64 2.30 -10.47
N HIS A 10 8.51 1.52 -11.13
CA HIS A 10 8.37 1.14 -12.54
C HIS A 10 8.11 -0.37 -12.72
N ILE A 11 8.06 -1.17 -11.65
CA ILE A 11 7.76 -2.60 -11.71
C ILE A 11 6.24 -2.76 -11.58
N PRO A 12 5.52 -3.08 -12.68
CA PRO A 12 4.08 -3.27 -12.63
C PRO A 12 3.73 -4.53 -11.84
N LEU A 13 2.55 -4.53 -11.21
CA LEU A 13 2.04 -5.74 -10.59
C LEU A 13 1.87 -6.85 -11.63
N PRO A 14 2.32 -8.07 -11.34
CA PRO A 14 2.09 -9.21 -12.21
C PRO A 14 0.58 -9.43 -12.38
N GLY A 15 0.10 -9.39 -13.62
CA GLY A 15 -1.30 -9.69 -14.00
C GLY A 15 -2.20 -8.49 -14.28
N ILE A 16 -1.71 -7.25 -14.19
CA ILE A 16 -2.49 -6.04 -14.48
C ILE A 16 -2.19 -5.48 -15.88
N ASN A 17 -3.23 -5.12 -16.62
CA ASN A 17 -3.16 -4.45 -17.91
C ASN A 17 -3.03 -2.95 -17.72
N MET A 18 -1.80 -2.44 -17.80
CA MET A 18 -1.54 -1.00 -17.67
C MET A 18 -2.29 -0.14 -18.71
N ALA A 19 -2.57 -0.67 -19.91
CA ALA A 19 -3.29 0.07 -20.94
C ALA A 19 -4.79 0.20 -20.62
N ALA A 20 -5.42 -0.88 -20.13
CA ALA A 20 -6.81 -0.86 -19.67
C ALA A 20 -6.97 0.01 -18.42
N LEU A 21 -5.99 -0.03 -17.51
CA LEU A 21 -5.95 0.81 -16.31
C LEU A 21 -5.84 2.30 -16.66
N GLN A 22 -4.98 2.65 -17.62
CA GLN A 22 -4.83 4.02 -18.09
C GLN A 22 -6.06 4.53 -18.83
N GLN A 23 -6.77 3.66 -19.57
CA GLN A 23 -8.06 3.99 -20.17
C GLN A 23 -9.16 4.17 -19.11
N ALA A 24 -9.20 3.30 -18.10
CA ALA A 24 -10.14 3.43 -16.97
C ALA A 24 -9.93 4.75 -16.21
N PHE A 25 -8.67 5.11 -15.93
CA PHE A 25 -8.31 6.36 -15.25
C PHE A 25 -8.32 7.59 -16.16
N GLY A 26 -8.32 7.42 -17.48
CA GLY A 26 -8.45 8.50 -18.47
C GLY A 26 -9.90 8.82 -18.82
N ALA A 27 -10.81 7.83 -18.72
CA ALA A 27 -12.23 7.98 -19.00
C ALA A 27 -13.07 8.34 -17.76
N GLY A 28 -12.62 7.96 -16.56
CA GLY A 28 -13.20 8.41 -15.29
C GLY A 28 -12.28 9.45 -14.65
N GLU A 29 -12.81 10.64 -14.36
CA GLU A 29 -12.12 11.62 -13.53
C GLU A 29 -11.75 10.96 -12.19
N MET A 30 -10.47 10.64 -12.02
CA MET A 30 -9.88 10.36 -10.73
C MET A 30 -9.74 11.68 -9.95
N GLY A 31 -10.85 12.42 -9.84
CA GLY A 31 -10.93 13.74 -9.23
C GLY A 31 -11.10 13.63 -7.72
N GLY A 32 -10.27 14.36 -6.98
CA GLY A 32 -10.36 14.48 -5.52
C GLY A 32 -9.44 13.51 -4.76
N LEU A 33 -10.03 12.64 -3.93
CA LEU A 33 -9.32 11.88 -2.90
C LEU A 33 -8.33 10.83 -3.46
N PHE A 34 -8.70 10.14 -4.53
CA PHE A 34 -7.82 9.15 -5.19
C PHE A 34 -6.64 9.82 -5.92
N GLY A 35 -6.84 11.01 -6.49
CA GLY A 35 -5.75 11.80 -7.07
C GLY A 35 -4.78 12.31 -6.00
N LEU A 36 -5.30 12.74 -4.85
CA LEU A 36 -4.48 13.10 -3.69
C LEU A 36 -3.68 11.88 -3.17
N TYR A 37 -4.32 10.71 -3.10
CA TYR A 37 -3.64 9.45 -2.77
C TYR A 37 -2.50 9.15 -3.74
N ASP A 38 -2.75 9.18 -5.06
CA ASP A 38 -1.74 8.90 -6.08
C ASP A 38 -0.56 9.89 -6.04
N MET A 39 -0.82 11.16 -5.69
CA MET A 39 0.23 12.15 -5.46
C MET A 39 1.14 11.77 -4.29
N PHE A 40 0.59 11.25 -3.19
CA PHE A 40 1.39 10.79 -2.04
C PHE A 40 2.21 9.54 -2.33
N VAL A 41 1.76 8.69 -3.26
CA VAL A 41 2.52 7.52 -3.73
C VAL A 41 3.41 7.80 -4.94
N GLY A 42 3.39 9.02 -5.48
CA GLY A 42 4.22 9.43 -6.62
C GLY A 42 3.82 8.80 -7.95
N GLY A 43 2.53 8.54 -8.18
CA GLY A 43 2.02 7.93 -9.42
C GLY A 43 2.06 6.40 -9.44
N ALA A 44 2.47 5.77 -8.33
CA ALA A 44 2.60 4.32 -8.22
C ALA A 44 1.25 3.59 -8.22
N PHE A 45 0.17 4.26 -7.80
CA PHE A 45 -1.19 3.72 -7.81
C PHE A 45 -1.79 3.74 -9.22
N ARG A 46 -1.65 4.86 -9.95
CA ARG A 46 -2.10 4.98 -11.35
C ARG A 46 -1.36 4.03 -12.31
N ARG A 47 -0.17 3.57 -11.94
CA ARG A 47 0.61 2.59 -12.70
C ARG A 47 0.43 1.15 -12.18
N ALA A 48 -0.36 0.95 -11.12
CA ALA A 48 -0.53 -0.33 -10.42
C ALA A 48 0.79 -1.07 -10.21
N THR A 49 1.74 -0.42 -9.54
CA THR A 49 3.07 -0.98 -9.28
C THR A 49 3.12 -1.69 -7.95
N ILE A 50 4.17 -2.48 -7.70
CA ILE A 50 4.40 -3.15 -6.40
C ILE A 50 4.46 -2.16 -5.22
N PHE A 51 4.66 -0.87 -5.51
CA PHE A 51 4.71 0.23 -4.54
C PHE A 51 3.42 1.04 -4.49
N ALA A 52 2.32 0.56 -5.07
CA ALA A 52 1.05 1.27 -5.09
C ALA A 52 0.48 1.61 -3.71
N THR A 53 0.82 0.83 -2.68
CA THR A 53 0.44 1.10 -1.28
C THR A 53 1.32 2.16 -0.61
N GLY A 54 2.55 2.36 -1.10
CA GLY A 54 3.48 3.38 -0.63
C GLY A 54 3.92 3.26 0.83
N ILE A 55 4.26 4.41 1.42
CA ILE A 55 4.61 4.54 2.84
C ILE A 55 3.39 4.81 3.74
N MET A 56 2.20 4.98 3.15
CA MET A 56 0.97 5.31 3.89
C MET A 56 0.60 4.31 4.98
N PRO A 57 0.69 2.98 4.79
CA PRO A 57 0.41 2.01 5.85
C PRO A 57 1.23 2.26 7.12
N TYR A 58 2.49 2.66 6.96
CA TYR A 58 3.38 2.97 8.08
C TYR A 58 3.00 4.29 8.76
N ILE A 59 2.69 5.34 7.98
CA ILE A 59 2.21 6.61 8.53
C ILE A 59 0.93 6.37 9.33
N THR A 60 -0.04 5.65 8.77
CA THR A 60 -1.30 5.31 9.45
C THR A 60 -1.05 4.49 10.72
N ALA A 61 -0.18 3.48 10.69
CA ALA A 61 0.16 2.70 11.88
C ALA A 61 0.79 3.57 12.99
N SER A 62 1.65 4.52 12.62
CA SER A 62 2.31 5.40 13.58
C SER A 62 1.31 6.33 14.28
N ILE A 63 0.33 6.85 13.55
CA ILE A 63 -0.76 7.68 14.09
C ILE A 63 -1.64 6.84 15.03
N ILE A 64 -1.97 5.60 14.66
CA ILE A 64 -2.74 4.70 15.53
C ILE A 64 -2.01 4.47 16.85
N ILE A 65 -0.71 4.17 16.82
CA ILE A 65 0.05 3.95 18.05
C ILE A 65 0.19 5.24 18.89
N GLN A 66 0.33 6.40 18.25
CA GLN A 66 0.32 7.69 18.95
C GLN A 66 -1.02 7.95 19.65
N LEU A 67 -2.14 7.69 18.98
CA LEU A 67 -3.49 7.82 19.56
C LEU A 67 -3.72 6.79 20.67
N LEU A 68 -3.28 5.54 20.50
CA LEU A 68 -3.33 4.52 21.55
C LEU A 68 -2.49 4.91 22.77
N GLY A 69 -1.40 5.63 22.58
CA GLY A 69 -0.60 6.22 23.67
C GLY A 69 -1.38 7.23 24.51
N ALA A 70 -2.34 7.94 23.93
CA ALA A 70 -3.19 8.90 24.65
C ALA A 70 -4.33 8.22 25.43
N VAL A 71 -4.82 7.08 24.94
CA VAL A 71 -5.99 6.39 25.51
C VAL A 71 -5.61 5.25 26.45
N ILE A 72 -4.52 4.53 26.15
CA ILE A 72 -4.09 3.34 26.88
C ILE A 72 -2.83 3.65 27.70
N PRO A 73 -2.88 3.52 29.04
CA PRO A 73 -1.78 3.89 29.92
C PRO A 73 -0.52 3.02 29.72
N TYR A 74 -0.66 1.80 29.16
CA TYR A 74 0.48 0.95 28.79
C TYR A 74 1.37 1.62 27.73
N PHE A 75 0.78 2.09 26.63
CA PHE A 75 1.53 2.78 25.57
C PHE A 75 2.06 4.13 26.05
N GLN A 76 1.35 4.82 26.95
CA GLN A 76 1.83 6.05 27.57
C GLN A 76 3.08 5.82 28.44
N LYS A 77 3.14 4.73 29.21
CA LYS A 77 4.33 4.33 29.96
C LYS A 77 5.48 3.98 29.04
N LEU A 78 5.21 3.22 27.99
CA LEU A 78 6.19 2.85 26.96
C LEU A 78 6.79 4.10 26.28
N GLN A 79 6.01 5.16 26.05
CA GLN A 79 6.53 6.42 25.53
C GLN A 79 7.45 7.16 26.52
N ARG A 80 7.29 6.93 27.83
CA ARG A 80 8.07 7.55 28.92
C ARG A 80 9.32 6.76 29.32
N GLU A 81 9.42 5.49 28.94
CA GLU A 81 10.56 4.59 29.20
C GLU A 81 11.85 4.94 28.40
N GLY A 82 11.86 6.05 27.65
CA GLY A 82 13.05 6.52 26.93
C GLY A 82 13.36 5.70 25.67
N GLU A 83 14.62 5.30 25.48
CA GLU A 83 15.07 4.60 24.25
C GLU A 83 14.49 3.20 24.09
N GLU A 84 14.41 2.42 25.18
CA GLU A 84 13.86 1.05 25.12
C GLU A 84 12.37 1.04 24.78
N GLY A 85 11.61 1.96 25.37
CA GLY A 85 10.19 2.14 25.09
C GLY A 85 9.92 2.60 23.66
N ARG A 86 10.74 3.53 23.14
CA ARG A 86 10.69 3.94 21.73
C ARG A 86 10.94 2.78 20.78
N LYS A 87 11.92 1.91 21.05
CA LYS A 87 12.17 0.71 20.22
C LYS A 87 10.96 -0.22 20.16
N LYS A 88 10.31 -0.48 21.28
CA LYS A 88 9.08 -1.30 21.32
C LYS A 88 7.93 -0.66 20.54
N ILE A 89 7.74 0.66 20.66
CA ILE A 89 6.74 1.41 19.88
C ILE A 89 6.99 1.28 18.38
N THR A 90 8.24 1.42 17.94
CA THR A 90 8.60 1.25 16.53
C THR A 90 8.30 -0.17 16.06
N GLN A 91 8.61 -1.20 16.85
CA GLN A 91 8.27 -2.58 16.51
C GLN A 91 6.76 -2.78 16.35
N TYR A 92 5.94 -2.29 17.29
CA TYR A 92 4.48 -2.36 17.16
C TYR A 92 3.95 -1.61 15.96
N THR A 93 4.51 -0.43 15.67
CA THR A 93 4.17 0.35 14.46
C THR A 93 4.49 -0.45 13.21
N ARG A 94 5.61 -1.16 13.18
CA ARG A 94 6.05 -2.01 12.07
C ARG A 94 5.09 -3.17 11.80
N TYR A 95 4.68 -3.88 12.85
CA TYR A 95 3.69 -4.94 12.74
C TYR A 95 2.32 -4.41 12.33
N GLY A 96 1.89 -3.27 12.89
CA GLY A 96 0.65 -2.60 12.52
C GLY A 96 0.64 -2.19 11.05
N ALA A 97 1.74 -1.62 10.57
CA ALA A 97 1.91 -1.21 9.18
C ALA A 97 1.78 -2.39 8.21
N LEU A 98 2.36 -3.54 8.54
CA LEU A 98 2.27 -4.75 7.72
C LEU A 98 0.83 -5.26 7.61
N VAL A 99 0.10 -5.30 8.73
CA VAL A 99 -1.32 -5.73 8.76
C VAL A 99 -2.21 -4.76 7.98
N ILE A 100 -1.99 -3.45 8.15
CA ILE A 100 -2.72 -2.41 7.42
C ILE A 100 -2.41 -2.50 5.93
N ALA A 101 -1.16 -2.71 5.55
CA ALA A 101 -0.75 -2.87 4.15
C ALA A 101 -1.43 -4.09 3.52
N ALA A 102 -1.49 -5.22 4.23
CA ALA A 102 -2.18 -6.42 3.75
C ALA A 102 -3.69 -6.18 3.55
N ALA A 103 -4.35 -5.54 4.51
CA ALA A 103 -5.77 -5.19 4.42
C ALA A 103 -6.06 -4.18 3.29
N GLN A 104 -5.22 -3.14 3.13
CA GLN A 104 -5.34 -2.18 2.03
C GLN A 104 -5.09 -2.82 0.67
N SER A 105 -4.13 -3.74 0.57
CA SER A 105 -3.83 -4.46 -0.67
C SER A 105 -5.02 -5.30 -1.13
N LEU A 106 -5.69 -5.98 -0.19
CA LEU A 106 -6.93 -6.71 -0.47
C LEU A 106 -8.04 -5.79 -1.02
N GLY A 107 -8.26 -4.65 -0.38
CA GLY A 107 -9.23 -3.65 -0.84
C GLY A 107 -8.90 -3.09 -2.22
N MET A 108 -7.63 -2.81 -2.48
CA MET A 108 -7.15 -2.32 -3.77
C MET A 108 -7.37 -3.36 -4.88
N ILE A 109 -7.05 -4.63 -4.63
CA ILE A 109 -7.24 -5.70 -5.62
C ILE A 109 -8.73 -5.96 -5.88
N ALA A 110 -9.57 -5.93 -4.84
CA ALA A 110 -11.01 -6.02 -5.01
C ALA A 110 -11.55 -4.86 -5.86
N TYR A 111 -11.06 -3.64 -5.64
CA TYR A 111 -11.42 -2.48 -6.47
C TYR A 111 -10.97 -2.64 -7.93
N LEU A 112 -9.73 -3.08 -8.14
CA LEU A 112 -9.17 -3.32 -9.48
C LEU A 112 -9.86 -4.45 -10.25
N ASN A 113 -10.31 -5.50 -9.56
CA ASN A 113 -11.08 -6.58 -10.17
C ASN A 113 -12.51 -6.15 -10.57
N ASN A 114 -13.10 -5.18 -9.88
CA ASN A 114 -14.42 -4.63 -10.20
C ASN A 114 -14.37 -3.45 -11.19
N LEU A 115 -13.17 -2.98 -11.55
CA LEU A 115 -12.94 -1.97 -12.58
C LEU A 115 -13.07 -2.61 -13.97
N ASP A 116 -14.29 -2.71 -14.46
CA ASP A 116 -14.58 -3.04 -15.86
C ASP A 116 -14.58 -1.75 -16.70
N ALA A 117 -13.47 -1.47 -17.35
CA ALA A 117 -13.40 -0.43 -18.38
C ALA A 117 -13.67 -1.05 -19.75
N ASN A 118 -14.86 -0.77 -20.31
CA ASN A 118 -15.20 -1.04 -21.71
C ASN A 118 -14.78 -2.42 -22.23
N SER A 119 -15.23 -3.50 -21.56
CA SER A 119 -15.08 -4.88 -22.04
C SER A 119 -13.64 -5.41 -22.09
N GLN A 120 -12.66 -4.68 -21.55
CA GLN A 120 -11.32 -5.16 -21.29
C GLN A 120 -11.07 -5.18 -19.78
N SER A 121 -11.10 -6.37 -19.18
CA SER A 121 -10.73 -6.49 -17.77
C SER A 121 -9.34 -5.90 -17.54
N ALA A 122 -9.21 -5.11 -16.47
CA ALA A 122 -7.91 -4.60 -16.01
C ALA A 122 -6.92 -5.72 -15.65
N VAL A 123 -7.38 -6.98 -15.59
CA VAL A 123 -6.59 -8.18 -15.38
C VAL A 123 -6.29 -8.84 -16.74
N ILE A 124 -5.00 -8.97 -17.09
CA ILE A 124 -4.54 -9.48 -18.40
C ILE A 124 -4.92 -10.97 -18.60
N ASN A 125 -5.07 -11.72 -17.50
CA ASN A 125 -5.07 -13.18 -17.58
C ASN A 125 -6.36 -13.79 -17.01
N PRO A 126 -7.34 -14.13 -17.86
CA PRO A 126 -8.54 -14.89 -17.48
C PRO A 126 -8.21 -16.28 -16.91
N ALA A 127 -7.04 -16.85 -17.20
CA ALA A 127 -6.61 -18.15 -16.67
C ALA A 127 -6.18 -18.11 -15.18
N LEU A 128 -5.93 -16.91 -14.64
CA LEU A 128 -5.64 -16.65 -13.22
C LEU A 128 -6.77 -15.88 -12.53
N SER A 129 -7.92 -15.67 -13.18
CA SER A 129 -9.03 -14.91 -12.60
C SER A 129 -9.58 -15.65 -11.37
N GLY A 130 -9.28 -15.14 -10.18
CA GLY A 130 -9.76 -15.70 -8.91
C GLY A 130 -8.78 -15.54 -7.76
N ILE A 131 -8.96 -16.37 -6.74
CA ILE A 131 -8.16 -16.42 -5.51
C ILE A 131 -6.64 -16.44 -5.74
N PRO A 132 -6.05 -17.18 -6.71
CA PRO A 132 -4.59 -17.23 -6.86
C PRO A 132 -3.96 -15.90 -7.29
N PHE A 133 -4.62 -15.13 -8.17
CA PHE A 133 -4.18 -13.79 -8.53
C PHE A 133 -4.27 -12.84 -7.33
N THR A 134 -5.39 -12.87 -6.61
CA THR A 134 -5.58 -12.01 -5.42
C THR A 134 -4.50 -12.28 -4.38
N VAL A 135 -4.20 -13.54 -4.07
CA VAL A 135 -3.15 -13.88 -3.10
C VAL A 135 -1.77 -13.41 -3.56
N LEU A 136 -1.41 -13.64 -4.83
CA LEU A 136 -0.11 -13.25 -5.37
C LEU A 136 0.05 -11.72 -5.42
N ALA A 137 -1.01 -11.01 -5.80
CA ALA A 137 -1.05 -9.55 -5.83
C ALA A 137 -0.98 -8.95 -4.42
N VAL A 138 -1.71 -9.51 -3.44
CA VAL A 138 -1.65 -9.06 -2.04
C VAL A 138 -0.25 -9.25 -1.49
N ILE A 139 0.36 -10.43 -1.69
CA ILE A 139 1.72 -10.71 -1.24
C ILE A 139 2.71 -9.74 -1.90
N SER A 140 2.58 -9.48 -3.20
CA SER A 140 3.46 -8.55 -3.93
C SER A 140 3.35 -7.12 -3.38
N LEU A 141 2.13 -6.61 -3.19
CA LEU A 141 1.88 -5.27 -2.64
C LEU A 141 2.33 -5.14 -1.18
N THR A 142 2.05 -6.16 -0.36
CA THR A 142 2.44 -6.18 1.06
C THR A 142 3.97 -6.24 1.19
N THR A 143 4.64 -7.03 0.35
CA THR A 143 6.10 -7.10 0.29
C THR A 143 6.70 -5.77 -0.16
N GLY A 144 6.11 -5.13 -1.18
CA GLY A 144 6.53 -3.81 -1.63
C GLY A 144 6.38 -2.73 -0.55
N ALA A 145 5.27 -2.72 0.18
CA ALA A 145 5.04 -1.82 1.31
C ALA A 145 6.03 -2.06 2.46
N ALA A 146 6.31 -3.33 2.79
CA ALA A 146 7.30 -3.69 3.81
C ALA A 146 8.72 -3.24 3.42
N LEU A 147 9.06 -3.36 2.13
CA LEU A 147 10.35 -2.92 1.60
C LEU A 147 10.48 -1.39 1.63
N ILE A 148 9.42 -0.65 1.29
CA ILE A 148 9.40 0.83 1.41
C ILE A 148 9.57 1.25 2.87
N MET A 149 8.84 0.62 3.78
CA MET A 149 8.95 0.88 5.21
C MET A 149 10.39 0.65 5.71
N TRP A 150 11.01 -0.47 5.32
CA TRP A 150 12.40 -0.75 5.67
C TRP A 150 13.38 0.28 5.09
N ILE A 151 13.15 0.73 3.85
CA ILE A 151 13.92 1.81 3.21
C ILE A 151 13.70 3.16 3.91
N GLY A 152 12.51 3.42 4.45
CA GLY A 152 12.20 4.66 5.16
C GLY A 152 12.74 4.72 6.59
N GLU A 153 12.98 3.56 7.21
CA GLU A 153 13.59 3.45 8.54
C GLU A 153 15.15 3.48 8.50
N LEU A 154 15.76 3.18 7.35
CA LEU A 154 17.22 3.21 7.11
C LEU A 154 17.72 4.59 6.67
#